data_AF-N1UT22-F1
#
_entry.id   AF-N1UT22-F1
#
_cell.length_a   1.000
_cell.length_b   1.000
_cell.length_c   1.000
_cell.angle_alpha   90.00
_cell.angle_beta   90.00
_cell.angle_gamma   90.00
#
_symmetry.space_group_name_H-M   'P 1'
#
loop_
_entity.id
_entity.type
_entity.pdbx_description
1 polymer ?
#
loop_
_entity_poly.entity_id
_entity_poly.type
_entity_poly.pdbx_seq_one_letter_code
_entity_poly.pdbx_strand_id
1 'polypeptide(L)'
;MTVGEYTITRKNLIFPDDNTICYIYRFSRSVSESAETYVSLSKFQLGYNEMDVLRKRPNPVSQTIEGSFQGLSPGKYLLKVAYEGDVIDEVEFLVRSTRTPYIEDTSSSADDIEKAMK
;
A
#
# COMPACT_ATOMS: atom_id res chain seq x y z
N MET A 1 -17.82 2.02 -2.65
CA MET A 1 -17.06 3.24 -2.99
C MET A 1 -17.18 3.47 -4.48
N THR A 2 -17.20 4.71 -4.91
CA THR A 2 -17.16 5.07 -6.33
C THR A 2 -15.76 5.48 -6.71
N VAL A 3 -15.39 5.29 -7.97
CA VAL A 3 -14.05 5.62 -8.48
C VAL A 3 -13.65 7.09 -8.21
N GLY A 4 -14.64 7.99 -8.15
CA GLY A 4 -14.43 9.43 -7.88
C GLY A 4 -14.09 9.77 -6.43
N GLU A 5 -14.23 8.84 -5.49
CA GLU A 5 -13.91 9.07 -4.06
C GLU A 5 -12.42 8.89 -3.75
N TYR A 6 -11.65 8.30 -4.67
CA TYR A 6 -10.23 8.05 -4.48
C TYR A 6 -9.37 9.26 -4.87
N THR A 7 -8.38 9.56 -4.03
CA THR A 7 -7.31 10.51 -4.39
C THR A 7 -6.21 9.76 -5.16
N ILE A 8 -5.86 10.25 -6.35
CA ILE A 8 -4.89 9.58 -7.23
C ILE A 8 -3.49 10.10 -6.95
N THR A 9 -2.69 9.32 -6.24
CA THR A 9 -1.26 9.55 -6.03
C THR A 9 -0.55 8.24 -5.71
N ARG A 10 0.76 8.18 -5.97
CA ARG A 10 1.66 7.10 -5.57
C ARG A 10 2.88 7.61 -4.79
N LYS A 11 2.83 8.87 -4.35
CA LYS A 11 3.95 9.60 -3.72
C LYS A 11 3.54 10.06 -2.32
N ASN A 12 4.48 10.04 -1.39
CA ASN A 12 4.34 10.52 -0.01
C ASN A 12 3.07 9.98 0.67
N LEU A 13 2.77 8.70 0.45
CA LEU A 13 1.62 8.04 1.03
C LEU A 13 1.89 7.71 2.50
N ILE A 14 1.22 8.43 3.40
CA ILE A 14 1.31 8.25 4.84
C ILE A 14 -0.11 8.11 5.39
N PHE A 15 -0.40 6.96 5.99
CA PHE A 15 -1.71 6.64 6.54
C PHE A 15 -1.64 6.44 8.06
N PRO A 16 -2.72 6.77 8.79
CA PRO A 16 -2.82 6.46 10.21
C PRO A 16 -3.14 4.98 10.44
N ASP A 17 -2.79 4.45 11.62
CA ASP A 17 -3.02 3.06 12.03
C ASP A 17 -4.43 2.77 12.58
N ASP A 18 -5.25 3.80 12.76
CA ASP A 18 -6.62 3.69 13.29
C ASP A 18 -7.72 3.71 12.22
N ASN A 19 -7.35 3.83 10.94
CA ASN A 19 -8.30 3.84 9.82
C ASN A 19 -8.10 2.64 8.88
N THR A 20 -9.17 2.28 8.17
CA THR A 20 -9.10 1.35 7.04
C THR A 20 -8.51 2.07 5.83
N ILE A 21 -7.44 1.53 5.26
CA ILE A 21 -6.79 2.06 4.06
C ILE A 21 -7.45 1.41 2.84
N CYS A 22 -8.19 2.19 2.06
CA CYS A 22 -8.80 1.72 0.82
C CYS A 22 -7.94 2.15 -0.37
N TYR A 23 -7.76 1.27 -1.36
CA TYR A 23 -7.01 1.56 -2.57
C TYR A 23 -7.78 1.16 -3.82
N ILE A 24 -7.46 1.87 -4.90
CA ILE A 24 -7.84 1.51 -6.26
C ILE A 24 -6.59 1.48 -7.13
N TYR A 25 -6.47 0.45 -7.96
CA TYR A 25 -5.49 0.40 -9.03
C TYR A 25 -6.22 0.39 -10.36
N ARG A 26 -5.84 1.29 -11.26
CA ARG A 26 -6.35 1.34 -12.63
C ARG A 26 -5.27 0.83 -13.58
N PHE A 27 -5.58 -0.21 -14.35
CA PHE A 27 -4.66 -0.77 -15.32
C PHE A 27 -4.40 0.24 -16.45
N SER A 28 -3.19 0.20 -17.00
CA SER A 28 -2.82 1.01 -18.17
C SER A 28 -3.34 0.45 -19.49
N ARG A 29 -3.88 -0.77 -19.47
CA ARG A 29 -4.40 -1.52 -20.62
C ARG A 29 -5.73 -2.18 -20.25
N SER A 30 -6.51 -2.53 -21.27
CA SER A 30 -7.72 -3.35 -21.10
C SER A 30 -7.38 -4.68 -20.45
N VAL A 31 -8.24 -5.12 -19.53
CA VAL A 31 -8.06 -6.37 -18.77
C VAL A 31 -9.32 -7.22 -18.84
N SER A 32 -9.14 -8.53 -18.87
CA SER A 32 -10.24 -9.50 -18.72
C SER A 32 -10.63 -9.67 -17.25
N GLU A 33 -11.92 -9.84 -16.97
CA GLU A 33 -12.41 -10.23 -15.64
C GLU A 33 -11.89 -11.62 -15.23
N SER A 34 -11.66 -12.51 -16.20
CA SER A 34 -11.19 -13.87 -15.96
C SER A 34 -9.68 -13.98 -15.75
N ALA A 35 -8.94 -12.89 -15.98
CA ALA A 35 -7.49 -12.89 -15.92
C ALA A 35 -6.97 -13.18 -14.51
N GLU A 36 -5.82 -13.82 -14.43
CA GLU A 36 -5.15 -14.11 -13.17
C GLU A 36 -4.51 -12.83 -12.61
N THR A 37 -5.24 -12.15 -11.74
CA THR A 37 -4.78 -10.92 -11.08
C THR A 37 -4.60 -11.15 -9.60
N TYR A 38 -3.46 -10.72 -9.06
CA TYR A 38 -3.14 -10.82 -7.65
C TYR A 38 -2.60 -9.48 -7.12
N VAL A 39 -2.75 -9.28 -5.82
CA VAL A 39 -2.00 -8.28 -5.09
C VAL A 39 -1.24 -8.95 -3.97
N SER A 40 -0.02 -8.50 -3.71
CA SER A 40 0.69 -8.89 -2.50
C SER A 40 1.04 -7.67 -1.66
N LEU A 41 0.96 -7.85 -0.35
CA LEU A 41 1.34 -6.83 0.61
C LEU A 41 2.56 -7.32 1.38
N SER A 42 3.62 -6.52 1.39
CA SER A 42 4.84 -6.80 2.14
C SER A 42 5.09 -5.73 3.19
N LYS A 43 5.65 -6.12 4.34
CA LYS A 43 6.10 -5.19 5.38
C LYS A 43 7.63 -5.17 5.45
N PHE A 44 8.20 -3.98 5.60
CA PHE A 44 9.63 -3.81 5.76
C PHE A 44 10.09 -4.17 7.18
N GLN A 45 11.14 -4.99 7.26
CA GLN A 45 11.91 -5.30 8.47
C GLN A 45 13.41 -5.26 8.12
N LEU A 46 14.02 -6.40 7.78
CA LEU A 46 15.36 -6.50 7.18
C LEU A 46 15.26 -6.65 5.66
N GLY A 47 14.44 -5.79 5.04
CA GLY A 47 13.90 -5.99 3.70
C GLY A 47 12.39 -6.23 3.72
N TYR A 48 11.79 -6.34 2.54
CA TYR A 48 10.36 -6.59 2.40
C TYR A 48 10.04 -8.08 2.58
N ASN A 49 9.24 -8.37 3.60
CA ASN A 49 8.70 -9.71 3.85
C ASN A 49 7.23 -9.73 3.43
N GLU A 50 6.87 -10.67 2.55
CA GLU A 50 5.49 -10.84 2.11
C GLU A 50 4.60 -11.29 3.28
N MET A 51 3.50 -10.57 3.47
CA MET A 51 2.51 -10.87 4.50
C MET A 51 1.36 -11.69 3.96
N ASP A 52 0.86 -11.31 2.78
CA ASP A 52 -0.33 -11.92 2.19
C ASP A 52 -0.37 -11.71 0.67
N VAL A 53 -1.04 -12.63 -0.01
CA VAL A 53 -1.32 -12.59 -1.46
C VAL A 53 -2.81 -12.84 -1.67
N LEU A 54 -3.50 -11.85 -2.23
CA LEU A 54 -4.93 -11.93 -2.49
C LEU A 54 -5.22 -11.94 -3.98
N ARG A 55 -5.97 -12.94 -4.43
CA ARG A 55 -6.55 -12.95 -5.78
C ARG A 55 -7.57 -11.84 -5.91
N LYS A 56 -7.49 -11.09 -7.01
CA LYS A 56 -8.41 -10.02 -7.35
C LYS A 56 -9.10 -10.35 -8.67
N ARG A 57 -10.33 -9.85 -8.80
CA ARG A 57 -11.10 -9.91 -10.03
C ARG A 57 -11.17 -8.49 -10.61
N PRO A 58 -10.52 -8.22 -11.75
CA PRO A 58 -10.59 -6.90 -12.39
C PRO A 58 -12.01 -6.58 -12.84
N ASN A 59 -12.41 -5.31 -12.71
CA ASN A 59 -13.58 -4.79 -13.40
C ASN A 59 -13.17 -4.40 -14.83
N PRO A 60 -13.67 -5.08 -15.88
CA PRO A 60 -13.25 -4.83 -17.26
C PRO A 60 -13.77 -3.49 -17.81
N VAL A 61 -14.85 -2.93 -17.23
CA VAL A 61 -15.45 -1.66 -17.68
C VAL A 61 -14.65 -0.48 -17.16
N SER A 62 -14.37 -0.45 -15.84
CA SER A 62 -13.58 0.63 -15.23
C SER A 62 -12.07 0.39 -15.33
N GLN A 63 -11.65 -0.81 -15.74
CA GLN A 63 -10.27 -1.27 -15.80
C GLN A 63 -9.57 -1.12 -14.44
N THR A 64 -10.22 -1.57 -13.37
CA THR A 64 -9.72 -1.40 -12.00
C THR A 64 -9.80 -2.66 -11.16
N ILE A 65 -8.95 -2.71 -10.14
CA ILE A 65 -9.15 -3.53 -8.94
C ILE A 65 -9.20 -2.63 -7.71
N GLU A 66 -9.96 -3.06 -6.71
CA GLU A 66 -10.11 -2.37 -5.43
C GLU A 66 -9.78 -3.31 -4.27
N GLY A 67 -9.42 -2.73 -3.14
CA GLY A 67 -9.20 -3.45 -1.91
C GLY A 67 -9.04 -2.54 -0.72
N SER A 68 -8.92 -3.14 0.45
CA SER A 68 -8.67 -2.43 1.67
C SER A 68 -7.79 -3.23 2.62
N PHE A 69 -7.11 -2.50 3.50
CA PHE A 69 -6.33 -3.05 4.60
C PHE A 69 -6.83 -2.45 5.91
N GLN A 70 -7.02 -3.28 6.92
CA GLN A 70 -7.47 -2.87 8.24
C GLN A 70 -6.48 -3.37 9.29
N GLY A 71 -6.20 -2.55 10.30
CA GLY A 71 -5.35 -2.94 11.43
C GLY A 71 -3.88 -3.19 11.05
N LEU A 72 -3.38 -2.52 10.02
CA LEU A 72 -1.95 -2.55 9.72
C LEU A 72 -1.19 -1.87 10.86
N SER A 73 -0.26 -2.61 11.46
CA SER A 73 0.68 -2.05 12.43
C SER A 73 1.55 -0.94 11.81
N PRO A 74 2.02 0.05 12.57
CA PRO A 74 2.96 1.03 12.06
C PRO A 74 4.20 0.41 11.38
N GLY A 75 4.64 1.02 10.27
CA GLY A 75 5.77 0.58 9.47
C GLY A 75 5.68 0.96 8.00
N LYS A 76 6.70 0.54 7.23
CA LYS A 76 6.75 0.71 5.77
C LYS A 76 6.21 -0.53 5.06
N TYR A 77 5.37 -0.29 4.06
CA TYR A 77 4.70 -1.32 3.29
C TYR A 77 4.99 -1.17 1.80
N LEU A 78 4.93 -2.29 1.08
CA LEU A 78 5.02 -2.37 -0.37
C LEU A 78 3.84 -3.20 -0.87
N LEU A 79 2.98 -2.57 -1.68
CA LEU A 79 1.88 -3.22 -2.38
C LEU A 79 2.32 -3.49 -3.82
N LYS A 80 2.27 -4.75 -4.24
CA LYS A 80 2.54 -5.15 -5.63
C LYS A 80 1.25 -5.58 -6.31
N VAL A 81 1.13 -5.28 -7.59
CA VAL A 81 0.05 -5.77 -8.46
C VAL A 81 0.66 -6.71 -9.49
N ALA A 82 0.12 -7.93 -9.56
CA ALA A 82 0.49 -8.92 -10.55
C ALA A 82 -0.68 -9.23 -11.48
N TYR A 83 -0.36 -9.47 -12.76
CA TYR A 83 -1.32 -9.76 -13.82
C TYR A 83 -0.74 -10.82 -14.76
N GLU A 84 -1.45 -11.94 -14.93
CA GLU A 84 -1.05 -13.08 -15.77
C GLU A 84 0.35 -13.62 -15.43
N GLY A 85 0.66 -13.67 -14.13
CA GLY A 85 1.92 -14.23 -13.60
C GLY A 85 3.04 -13.20 -13.38
N ASP A 86 2.95 -12.01 -13.98
CA ASP A 86 3.99 -10.99 -13.88
C ASP A 86 3.61 -9.86 -12.93
N VAL A 87 4.58 -9.36 -12.15
CA VAL A 87 4.41 -8.11 -11.37
C VAL A 87 4.49 -6.93 -12.32
N ILE A 88 3.42 -6.11 -12.38
CA ILE A 88 3.27 -5.04 -13.37
C ILE A 88 3.38 -3.63 -12.79
N ASP A 89 3.12 -3.43 -11.50
CA ASP A 89 3.28 -2.15 -10.81
C ASP A 89 3.45 -2.39 -9.30
N GLU A 90 4.02 -1.41 -8.62
CA GLU A 90 4.20 -1.44 -7.18
C GLU A 90 4.17 -0.04 -6.56
N VAL A 91 3.77 0.04 -5.29
CA VAL A 91 3.71 1.30 -4.55
C VAL A 91 4.07 1.11 -3.08
N GLU A 92 4.88 2.03 -2.57
CA GLU A 92 5.24 2.09 -1.16
C GLU A 92 4.34 3.06 -0.40
N PHE A 93 4.03 2.73 0.85
CA PHE A 93 3.35 3.62 1.79
C PHE A 93 3.82 3.40 3.23
N LEU A 94 3.63 4.40 4.07
CA LEU A 94 3.89 4.34 5.50
C LEU A 94 2.59 4.27 6.27
N VAL A 95 2.56 3.44 7.31
CA VAL A 95 1.53 3.47 8.36
C VAL A 95 2.17 4.02 9.63
N ARG A 96 1.56 5.03 10.25
CA ARG A 96 2.08 5.66 11.48
C ARG A 96 1.04 5.66 12.58
N SER A 97 1.50 5.63 13.82
CA SER A 97 0.61 5.73 14.96
C SER A 97 0.05 7.14 15.10
N THR A 98 -1.26 7.26 15.30
CA THR A 98 -1.92 8.55 15.55
C THR A 98 -1.55 9.18 16.89
N ARG A 99 -0.80 8.47 17.74
CA ARG A 99 -0.30 8.95 19.04
C ARG A 99 0.87 9.93 18.93
N THR A 100 1.49 10.13 17.77
CA THR A 100 2.63 11.06 17.62
C THR A 100 2.60 11.76 16.24
N PRO A 101 2.43 13.09 16.17
CA PRO A 101 2.35 13.82 14.89
C PRO A 101 3.65 13.73 14.07
N TYR A 102 3.52 13.79 12.74
CA TYR A 102 4.65 13.76 11.80
C TYR A 102 5.21 15.17 11.55
N ILE A 103 6.54 15.29 11.49
CA ILE A 103 7.25 16.50 11.03
C ILE A 103 8.10 16.06 9.83
N GLU A 104 7.81 16.63 8.66
CA GLU A 104 8.25 16.16 7.34
C GLU A 104 9.76 16.34 7.07
N ASP A 105 10.50 17.02 7.96
CA ASP A 105 11.90 17.42 7.72
C ASP A 105 12.96 16.81 8.67
N THR A 106 12.59 15.94 9.63
CA THR A 106 13.56 15.44 10.63
C THR A 106 13.59 13.94 10.86
N SER A 107 12.64 13.14 10.37
CA SER A 107 12.64 11.69 10.64
C SER A 107 13.62 10.92 9.73
N SER A 108 14.90 11.24 9.83
CA SER A 108 15.94 10.25 9.56
C SER A 108 16.00 9.31 10.77
N SER A 109 16.30 8.03 10.55
CA SER A 109 16.41 6.98 11.57
C SER A 109 17.47 7.21 12.67
N ALA A 110 18.00 8.44 12.78
CA ALA A 110 18.97 8.87 13.78
C ALA A 110 18.33 9.22 15.13
N ASP A 111 17.07 9.69 15.15
CA ASP A 111 16.40 10.10 16.40
C ASP A 111 16.20 8.92 17.39
N ASP A 112 16.06 7.69 16.88
CA ASP A 112 15.92 6.49 17.72
C ASP A 112 17.25 6.07 18.39
N ILE A 113 18.41 6.45 17.81
CA ILE A 113 19.73 6.14 18.39
C ILE A 113 20.05 7.08 19.56
N GLU A 114 19.75 8.37 19.42
CA GLU A 114 19.98 9.34 20.51
C GLU A 114 19.10 9.08 21.74
N LYS A 115 17.89 8.56 21.52
CA LYS A 115 16.95 8.23 22.61
C LYS A 115 17.36 6.96 23.38
N ALA A 116 18.12 6.06 22.77
CA ALA A 116 18.61 4.83 23.41
C ALA A 116 19.91 5.03 24.22
N MET A 117 20.58 6.19 24.08
CA MET A 117 21.83 6.51 24.78
C MET A 117 21.63 7.38 26.04
N LYS A 118 20.39 7.54 26.52
CA LYS A 118 20.06 8.39 27.68
C LYS A 118 19.44 7.61 28.83
#